data_AF-A0A933AL07-F1
#
_entry.id   AF-A0A933AL07-F1
#
_cell.length_a   1.000
_cell.length_b   1.000
_cell.length_c   1.000
_cell.angle_alpha   90.00
_cell.angle_beta   90.00
_cell.angle_gamma   90.00
#
_symmetry.space_group_name_H-M   'P 1'
#
loop_
_entity.id
_entity.type
_entity.pdbx_description
1 polymer ?
#
loop_
_entity_poly.entity_id
_entity_poly.type
_entity_poly.pdbx_seq_one_letter_code
_entity_poly.pdbx_strand_id
1 'polypeptide(L)'
;MHSSVLSFFRLLFAATLLAAAADVPVQQTFTGAIAINGGAAYTNNSRVALNLSTAGNDGSVQMRFSNDGASFTSYEPITDTASWTLPDATSGAFIQYSPQPTYDPPPSPTGSSMTYGMLLSIPDSAYSDRAALIAGLHVPYSRISIDWPTSEPTQGNITFNSANDIAIAVTEAAGLRPILSLFIDQGWMNGQTGEAPSQSYPPSDLTQTPDPTTAYSPSYYNFVYQFVLHYSGHFDYIAIENEENSSTYWGGTADEYVRVVKTAYKAIKDADPNVKVMDGGMVSSSFGLCIANDWITGGLTAPDAAYAAVVDYSRDAVSTGSSVLATPDLVASALSQSSTQASCAFTTSVLANLGGAVDLLNFHFYESADVLHLVPEWLQRRMSLAGYSVPIFSNEMGQRGTLAYASTEQYARNVFRKLVTANSLGLQGVVWFATDTVGTSTPAPDKISPFNPDRSRRPAADTFQLVVDTLLGQYRIAQSLSSGPDLYRYLFQRLSDSTFSLEAAWSITDTGAPVGFTTPTGATTANFTDFTGQAHSQDVSGGTVLATGGDGTRTVYAQFYDGVTETVVYSGTVFLDTTRPTSSILINSGANVTTSPNVVLSITADDSSGAPLTMQFSQ
;
A
#
# COMPACT_ATOMS: atom_id res chain seq x y z
N MET A 1 27.14 -76.36 21.61
CA MET A 1 26.75 -77.62 20.92
C MET A 1 25.23 -77.66 20.91
N HIS A 2 24.62 -77.82 19.72
CA HIS A 2 23.33 -78.49 19.36
C HIS A 2 22.24 -78.63 20.44
N SER A 3 20.92 -78.53 20.21
CA SER A 3 20.05 -78.34 19.05
C SER A 3 18.60 -78.31 19.58
N SER A 4 17.71 -77.72 18.77
CA SER A 4 16.23 -77.70 18.72
C SER A 4 15.46 -78.92 19.25
N VAL A 5 14.22 -78.72 19.75
CA VAL A 5 12.99 -79.50 19.42
C VAL A 5 11.72 -78.66 19.67
N LEU A 6 10.77 -78.76 18.73
CA LEU A 6 9.45 -78.12 18.61
C LEU A 6 8.31 -79.03 19.10
N SER A 7 7.12 -78.44 19.38
CA SER A 7 5.72 -78.99 19.38
C SER A 7 4.99 -78.89 20.74
N PHE A 8 3.66 -78.71 20.90
CA PHE A 8 2.46 -78.94 20.07
C PHE A 8 1.26 -78.06 20.55
N PHE A 9 0.31 -77.83 19.63
CA PHE A 9 -1.02 -77.17 19.63
C PHE A 9 -1.95 -77.18 20.87
N ARG A 10 -2.83 -76.15 20.95
CA ARG A 10 -4.29 -76.31 21.16
C ARG A 10 -5.14 -75.18 20.51
N LEU A 11 -6.19 -75.60 19.81
CA LEU A 11 -7.26 -74.86 19.11
C LEU A 11 -8.07 -73.90 20.01
N LEU A 12 -8.59 -72.80 19.44
CA LEU A 12 -10.04 -72.50 19.38
C LEU A 12 -10.38 -71.47 18.27
N PHE A 13 -11.63 -71.50 17.86
CA PHE A 13 -12.22 -71.12 16.57
C PHE A 13 -12.29 -69.62 16.19
N ALA A 14 -12.40 -69.42 14.88
CA ALA A 14 -12.54 -68.17 14.13
C ALA A 14 -13.92 -67.48 14.27
N ALA A 15 -13.91 -66.16 14.13
CA ALA A 15 -14.98 -65.39 13.48
C ALA A 15 -14.34 -64.42 12.48
N THR A 16 -14.45 -64.76 11.20
CA THR A 16 -14.08 -63.96 10.04
C THR A 16 -15.02 -62.76 9.90
N LEU A 17 -14.49 -61.55 10.06
CA LEU A 17 -15.06 -60.35 9.44
C LEU A 17 -14.26 -60.08 8.17
N LEU A 18 -14.85 -60.33 7.00
CA LEU A 18 -14.33 -59.81 5.74
C LEU A 18 -14.56 -58.30 5.73
N ALA A 19 -13.55 -57.52 6.07
CA ALA A 19 -13.45 -56.15 5.58
C ALA A 19 -12.89 -56.24 4.16
N ALA A 20 -13.70 -55.90 3.16
CA ALA A 20 -13.20 -55.58 1.83
C ALA A 20 -12.18 -54.45 2.00
N ALA A 21 -10.95 -54.66 1.55
CA ALA A 21 -10.04 -53.55 1.31
C ALA A 21 -10.72 -52.65 0.26
N ALA A 22 -11.22 -51.49 0.68
CA ALA A 22 -11.52 -50.42 -0.23
C ALA A 22 -10.17 -49.94 -0.77
N ASP A 23 -9.97 -50.07 -2.08
CA ASP A 23 -8.89 -49.36 -2.76
C ASP A 23 -8.97 -47.88 -2.36
N VAL A 24 -7.91 -47.37 -1.73
CA VAL A 24 -7.74 -45.92 -1.58
C VAL A 24 -7.56 -45.38 -2.99
N PRO A 25 -8.46 -44.51 -3.51
CA PRO A 25 -8.29 -43.97 -4.85
C PRO A 25 -6.96 -43.22 -4.89
N VAL A 26 -6.13 -43.56 -5.87
CA VAL A 26 -4.94 -42.78 -6.20
C VAL A 26 -5.42 -41.37 -6.58
N GLN A 27 -4.90 -40.36 -5.90
CA GLN A 27 -5.14 -38.95 -6.21
C GLN A 27 -4.83 -38.69 -7.68
N GLN A 28 -5.85 -38.44 -8.51
CA GLN A 28 -5.63 -37.98 -9.88
C GLN A 28 -5.09 -36.56 -9.82
N THR A 29 -3.91 -36.35 -10.41
CA THR A 29 -3.38 -35.01 -10.64
C THR A 29 -4.25 -34.28 -11.66
N PHE A 30 -4.97 -33.26 -11.21
CA PHE A 30 -5.80 -32.40 -12.04
C PHE A 30 -4.94 -31.32 -12.72
N THR A 31 -5.22 -31.03 -13.99
CA THR A 31 -4.66 -29.86 -14.69
C THR A 31 -5.76 -29.05 -15.36
N GLY A 32 -5.63 -27.73 -15.35
CA GLY A 32 -6.56 -26.78 -15.93
C GLY A 32 -5.87 -25.83 -16.92
N ALA A 33 -6.66 -25.12 -17.72
CA ALA A 33 -6.21 -23.97 -18.50
C ALA A 33 -7.39 -23.03 -18.75
N ILE A 34 -7.07 -21.76 -18.99
CA ILE A 34 -8.00 -20.71 -19.37
C ILE A 34 -7.42 -19.96 -20.58
N ALA A 35 -8.26 -19.70 -21.57
CA ALA A 35 -7.96 -18.82 -22.70
C ALA A 35 -9.10 -17.83 -22.90
N ILE A 36 -8.79 -16.56 -23.18
CA ILE A 36 -9.80 -15.53 -23.41
C ILE A 36 -10.09 -15.43 -24.91
N ASN A 37 -11.36 -15.48 -25.30
CA ASN A 37 -11.83 -15.46 -26.70
C ASN A 37 -11.08 -16.46 -27.60
N GLY A 38 -10.83 -17.67 -27.09
CA GLY A 38 -10.10 -18.71 -27.80
C GLY A 38 -8.58 -18.47 -27.88
N GLY A 39 -8.03 -17.59 -27.05
CA GLY A 39 -6.62 -17.19 -27.09
C GLY A 39 -6.35 -16.01 -28.04
N ALA A 40 -7.36 -15.18 -28.29
CA ALA A 40 -7.21 -13.99 -29.11
C ALA A 40 -6.19 -13.03 -28.46
N ALA A 41 -5.29 -12.46 -29.27
CA ALA A 41 -4.34 -11.46 -28.78
C ALA A 41 -5.04 -10.14 -28.42
N TYR A 42 -6.12 -9.80 -29.12
CA TYR A 42 -6.87 -8.53 -28.98
C TYR A 42 -8.37 -8.78 -28.89
N THR A 43 -9.08 -7.92 -28.16
CA THR A 43 -10.54 -7.82 -28.14
C THR A 43 -10.94 -6.35 -28.06
N ASN A 44 -12.01 -5.93 -28.73
CA ASN A 44 -12.60 -4.60 -28.57
C ASN A 44 -13.87 -4.61 -27.73
N ASN A 45 -14.15 -5.74 -27.08
CA ASN A 45 -15.31 -5.95 -26.24
C ASN A 45 -14.84 -6.39 -24.85
N SER A 46 -15.24 -5.63 -23.83
CA SER A 46 -14.98 -5.95 -22.43
C SER A 46 -15.76 -7.18 -21.98
N ARG A 47 -16.84 -7.57 -22.67
CA ARG A 47 -17.52 -8.85 -22.46
C ARG A 47 -16.93 -9.93 -23.36
N VAL A 48 -16.19 -10.86 -22.74
CA VAL A 48 -15.44 -11.94 -23.40
C VAL A 48 -16.02 -13.32 -23.10
N ALA A 49 -15.57 -14.31 -23.87
CA ALA A 49 -15.75 -15.72 -23.56
C ALA A 49 -14.46 -16.27 -22.94
N LEU A 50 -14.56 -16.94 -21.81
CA LEU A 50 -13.47 -17.73 -21.24
C LEU A 50 -13.62 -19.15 -21.77
N ASN A 51 -12.59 -19.66 -22.42
CA ASN A 51 -12.48 -21.05 -22.84
C ASN A 51 -11.67 -21.82 -21.81
N LEU A 52 -12.26 -22.89 -21.28
CA LEU A 52 -11.73 -23.61 -20.13
C LEU A 52 -11.49 -25.05 -20.53
N SER A 53 -10.37 -25.61 -20.11
CA SER A 53 -10.07 -27.02 -20.32
C SER A 53 -9.53 -27.63 -19.04
N THR A 54 -10.01 -28.83 -18.73
CA THR A 54 -9.57 -29.57 -17.55
C THR A 54 -9.28 -31.02 -17.92
N ALA A 55 -8.12 -31.54 -17.51
CA ALA A 55 -7.79 -32.95 -17.63
C ALA A 55 -7.86 -33.64 -16.26
N GLY A 56 -8.45 -34.83 -16.23
CA GLY A 56 -8.65 -35.61 -14.99
C GLY A 56 -9.90 -35.22 -14.19
N ASN A 57 -10.80 -34.39 -14.75
CA ASN A 57 -12.07 -34.07 -14.10
C ASN A 57 -13.03 -35.27 -14.15
N ASP A 58 -13.33 -35.86 -12.98
CA ASP A 58 -14.27 -36.96 -12.79
C ASP A 58 -15.70 -36.48 -12.48
N GLY A 59 -15.96 -35.18 -12.62
CA GLY A 59 -17.23 -34.54 -12.30
C GLY A 59 -17.30 -33.94 -10.89
N SER A 60 -16.26 -34.12 -10.07
CA SER A 60 -16.17 -33.51 -8.74
C SER A 60 -15.61 -32.08 -8.73
N VAL A 61 -14.97 -31.65 -9.82
CA VAL A 61 -14.24 -30.38 -9.84
C VAL A 61 -15.15 -29.19 -10.09
N GLN A 62 -15.03 -28.19 -9.22
CA GLN A 62 -15.70 -26.89 -9.33
C GLN A 62 -14.70 -25.80 -9.77
N MET A 63 -15.22 -24.68 -10.29
CA MET A 63 -14.44 -23.53 -10.72
C MET A 63 -15.01 -22.22 -10.18
N ARG A 64 -14.18 -21.18 -10.15
CA ARG A 64 -14.60 -19.79 -9.89
C ARG A 64 -13.65 -18.83 -10.59
N PHE A 65 -14.15 -17.63 -10.90
CA PHE A 65 -13.40 -16.64 -11.68
C PHE A 65 -13.09 -15.38 -10.88
N SER A 66 -12.07 -14.67 -11.34
CA SER A 66 -11.63 -13.43 -10.75
C SER A 66 -10.95 -12.55 -11.81
N ASN A 67 -11.17 -11.23 -11.73
CA ASN A 67 -10.44 -10.23 -12.52
C ASN A 67 -9.13 -9.79 -11.85
N ASP A 68 -8.95 -10.09 -10.56
CA ASP A 68 -7.88 -9.53 -9.72
C ASP A 68 -6.97 -10.60 -9.10
N GLY A 69 -7.27 -11.88 -9.28
CA GLY A 69 -6.56 -13.02 -8.71
C GLY A 69 -6.76 -13.19 -7.20
N ALA A 70 -7.61 -12.38 -6.56
CA ALA A 70 -7.79 -12.34 -5.12
C ALA A 70 -9.26 -12.51 -4.71
N SER A 71 -10.15 -11.74 -5.34
CA SER A 71 -11.59 -11.76 -5.13
C SER A 71 -12.23 -12.70 -6.15
N PHE A 72 -12.52 -13.92 -5.73
CA PHE A 72 -13.18 -14.90 -6.58
C PHE A 72 -14.69 -14.93 -6.35
N THR A 73 -15.43 -15.21 -7.42
CA THR A 73 -16.86 -15.55 -7.33
C THR A 73 -17.09 -16.79 -6.47
N SER A 74 -18.35 -17.09 -6.15
CA SER A 74 -18.70 -18.40 -5.60
C SER A 74 -18.31 -19.54 -6.56
N TYR A 75 -18.00 -20.71 -6.00
CA TYR A 75 -17.75 -21.91 -6.79
C TYR A 75 -18.99 -22.33 -7.60
N GLU A 76 -18.76 -22.69 -8.86
CA GLU A 76 -19.74 -23.22 -9.79
C GLU A 76 -19.23 -24.49 -10.49
N PRO A 77 -20.10 -25.33 -11.08
CA PRO A 77 -19.66 -26.51 -11.83
C PRO A 77 -18.81 -26.12 -13.04
N ILE A 78 -17.82 -26.95 -13.40
CA ILE A 78 -17.03 -26.72 -14.63
C ILE A 78 -17.92 -26.69 -15.88
N THR A 79 -17.69 -25.70 -16.71
CA THR A 79 -18.17 -25.63 -18.10
C THR A 79 -17.01 -25.39 -19.06
N ASP A 80 -17.16 -25.78 -20.32
CA ASP A 80 -16.12 -25.55 -21.35
C ASP A 80 -16.00 -24.06 -21.73
N THR A 81 -17.06 -23.29 -21.48
CA THR A 81 -17.09 -21.85 -21.70
C THR A 81 -17.86 -21.10 -20.63
N ALA A 82 -17.38 -19.91 -20.28
CA ALA A 82 -18.07 -18.95 -19.42
C ALA A 82 -18.08 -17.57 -20.08
N SER A 83 -19.15 -16.79 -19.90
CA SER A 83 -19.16 -15.38 -20.32
C SER A 83 -18.67 -14.53 -19.17
N TRP A 84 -17.73 -13.65 -19.45
CA TRP A 84 -17.05 -12.88 -18.42
C TRP A 84 -16.87 -11.42 -18.86
N THR A 85 -16.91 -10.50 -17.91
CA THR A 85 -16.64 -9.09 -18.15
C THR A 85 -15.24 -8.80 -17.63
N LEU A 86 -14.32 -8.49 -18.56
CA LEU A 86 -13.00 -7.96 -18.24
C LEU A 86 -13.16 -6.70 -17.39
N PRO A 87 -12.22 -6.39 -16.49
CA PRO A 87 -12.29 -5.16 -15.75
C PRO A 87 -12.10 -4.00 -16.76
N ASP A 88 -13.12 -3.15 -16.89
CA ASP A 88 -12.90 -1.81 -17.43
C ASP A 88 -12.09 -1.06 -16.37
N ALA A 89 -10.93 -0.52 -16.73
CA ALA A 89 -10.03 0.03 -15.73
C ALA A 89 -10.51 1.41 -15.23
N THR A 90 -11.48 1.43 -14.32
CA THR A 90 -11.75 2.58 -13.44
C THR A 90 -10.64 2.77 -12.38
N SER A 91 -9.39 2.45 -12.76
CA SER A 91 -8.38 1.79 -11.94
C SER A 91 -7.31 2.71 -11.33
N GLY A 92 -7.51 4.01 -11.36
CA GLY A 92 -6.47 4.96 -10.99
C GLY A 92 -5.74 5.46 -12.23
N ALA A 93 -5.87 6.74 -12.52
CA ALA A 93 -5.13 7.40 -13.59
C ALA A 93 -4.83 8.85 -13.23
N PHE A 94 -3.72 9.35 -13.75
CA PHE A 94 -3.48 10.76 -13.92
C PHE A 94 -4.10 11.25 -15.22
N ILE A 95 -4.65 12.47 -15.22
CA ILE A 95 -5.40 13.03 -16.34
C ILE A 95 -4.88 14.44 -16.60
N GLN A 96 -4.55 14.73 -17.86
CA GLN A 96 -4.16 16.06 -18.32
C GLN A 96 -5.02 16.46 -19.52
N TYR A 97 -5.59 17.65 -19.48
CA TYR A 97 -6.45 18.15 -20.55
C TYR A 97 -5.67 19.00 -21.56
N SER A 98 -6.09 18.92 -22.83
CA SER A 98 -5.61 19.75 -23.93
C SER A 98 -6.77 20.39 -24.69
N PRO A 99 -6.72 21.69 -25.03
CA PRO A 99 -5.76 22.66 -24.49
C PRO A 99 -5.89 22.76 -22.96
N GLN A 100 -4.90 23.35 -22.29
CA GLN A 100 -4.93 23.53 -20.83
C GLN A 100 -6.23 24.26 -20.44
N PRO A 101 -7.07 23.65 -19.60
CA PRO A 101 -8.41 24.17 -19.38
C PRO A 101 -8.42 25.25 -18.29
N THR A 102 -9.51 25.99 -18.25
CA THR A 102 -9.79 26.93 -17.16
C THR A 102 -10.78 26.32 -16.18
N TYR A 103 -10.46 26.40 -14.88
CA TYR A 103 -11.36 26.04 -13.78
C TYR A 103 -11.99 27.32 -13.22
N ASP A 104 -13.32 27.36 -13.09
CA ASP A 104 -14.05 28.55 -12.62
C ASP A 104 -14.92 28.25 -11.38
N PRO A 105 -14.71 28.94 -10.24
CA PRO A 105 -13.48 29.64 -9.85
C PRO A 105 -12.37 28.62 -9.51
N PRO A 106 -11.07 28.93 -9.72
CA PRO A 106 -10.00 28.01 -9.37
C PRO A 106 -9.91 27.85 -7.83
N PRO A 107 -9.70 26.63 -7.32
CA PRO A 107 -9.59 26.40 -5.88
C PRO A 107 -8.29 26.97 -5.29
N SER A 108 -8.31 27.27 -3.99
CA SER A 108 -7.09 27.62 -3.26
C SER A 108 -6.28 26.34 -3.01
N PRO A 109 -4.98 26.31 -3.36
CA PRO A 109 -4.16 25.14 -3.13
C PRO A 109 -4.01 24.83 -1.65
N THR A 110 -3.93 23.54 -1.31
CA THR A 110 -3.74 23.07 0.06
C THR A 110 -2.38 22.39 0.20
N GLY A 111 -1.70 22.63 1.33
CA GLY A 111 -0.46 21.94 1.67
C GLY A 111 0.78 22.28 0.84
N SER A 112 1.88 21.62 1.19
CA SER A 112 3.16 21.61 0.47
C SER A 112 3.24 20.38 -0.45
N SER A 113 4.28 20.31 -1.28
CA SER A 113 4.60 19.05 -1.96
C SER A 113 4.94 17.98 -0.91
N MET A 114 4.36 16.79 -1.07
CA MET A 114 4.57 15.66 -0.15
C MET A 114 5.94 15.02 -0.38
N THR A 115 6.60 14.63 0.70
CA THR A 115 7.84 13.84 0.66
C THR A 115 7.54 12.34 0.57
N TYR A 116 8.39 11.60 -0.14
CA TYR A 116 8.29 10.14 -0.24
C TYR A 116 9.56 9.46 0.27
N GLY A 117 9.39 8.27 0.84
CA GLY A 117 10.50 7.39 1.18
C GLY A 117 10.08 5.94 1.25
N MET A 118 11.01 5.07 1.61
CA MET A 118 10.75 3.66 1.88
C MET A 118 11.56 3.17 3.07
N LEU A 119 11.02 2.25 3.86
CA LEU A 119 11.71 1.65 4.98
C LEU A 119 12.88 0.79 4.46
N LEU A 120 14.07 1.09 4.97
CA LEU A 120 15.26 0.27 4.80
C LEU A 120 15.49 -0.53 6.10
N SER A 121 15.11 -1.80 6.04
CA SER A 121 15.14 -2.70 7.19
C SER A 121 16.56 -3.15 7.57
N ILE A 122 16.70 -3.75 8.77
CA ILE A 122 17.89 -4.28 9.45
C ILE A 122 19.21 -4.33 8.64
N PRO A 123 20.29 -3.69 9.13
CA PRO A 123 21.65 -3.84 8.57
C PRO A 123 22.14 -5.29 8.56
N ASP A 124 22.15 -5.91 7.38
CA ASP A 124 22.70 -7.23 7.10
C ASP A 124 23.49 -7.23 5.77
N SER A 125 23.87 -8.40 5.26
CA SER A 125 24.64 -8.51 4.01
C SER A 125 23.91 -7.99 2.76
N ALA A 126 22.58 -7.83 2.80
CA ALA A 126 21.74 -7.31 1.72
C ALA A 126 21.34 -5.83 1.93
N TYR A 127 21.88 -5.14 2.95
CA TYR A 127 21.47 -3.76 3.29
C TYR A 127 21.76 -2.76 2.17
N SER A 128 22.98 -2.77 1.61
CA SER A 128 23.35 -1.87 0.50
C SER A 128 22.55 -2.14 -0.78
N ASP A 129 22.20 -3.40 -1.03
CA ASP A 129 21.37 -3.78 -2.18
C ASP A 129 19.94 -3.26 -2.02
N ARG A 130 19.37 -3.34 -0.80
CA ARG A 130 18.06 -2.76 -0.48
C ARG A 130 18.07 -1.24 -0.61
N ALA A 131 19.12 -0.56 -0.16
CA ALA A 131 19.27 0.89 -0.34
C ALA A 131 19.30 1.28 -1.82
N ALA A 132 20.01 0.52 -2.67
CA ALA A 132 20.04 0.75 -4.12
C ALA A 132 18.67 0.54 -4.79
N LEU A 133 17.88 -0.46 -4.36
CA LEU A 133 16.51 -0.66 -4.84
C LEU A 133 15.61 0.53 -4.50
N ILE A 134 15.71 1.06 -3.28
CA ILE A 134 14.94 2.22 -2.83
C ILE A 134 15.32 3.46 -3.67
N ALA A 135 16.61 3.71 -3.86
CA ALA A 135 17.09 4.80 -4.71
C ALA A 135 16.56 4.70 -6.15
N GLY A 136 16.42 3.47 -6.68
CA GLY A 136 15.83 3.18 -7.99
C GLY A 136 14.34 3.54 -8.13
N LEU A 137 13.64 3.90 -7.05
CA LEU A 137 12.27 4.42 -7.07
C LEU A 137 12.21 5.95 -7.12
N HIS A 138 13.37 6.61 -7.22
CA HIS A 138 13.51 8.08 -7.26
C HIS A 138 12.96 8.80 -6.02
N VAL A 139 12.84 8.09 -4.89
CA VAL A 139 12.53 8.72 -3.61
C VAL A 139 13.76 9.40 -3.03
N PRO A 140 13.60 10.55 -2.33
CA PRO A 140 14.72 11.22 -1.69
C PRO A 140 15.10 10.63 -0.33
N TYR A 141 14.19 9.89 0.32
CA TYR A 141 14.39 9.43 1.71
C TYR A 141 14.29 7.92 1.88
N SER A 142 14.96 7.45 2.93
CA SER A 142 14.71 6.14 3.48
C SER A 142 14.66 6.17 5.00
N ARG A 143 13.73 5.42 5.60
CA ARG A 143 13.65 5.28 7.04
C ARG A 143 14.60 4.21 7.53
N ILE A 144 15.36 4.50 8.59
CA ILE A 144 16.28 3.59 9.25
C ILE A 144 16.11 3.64 10.77
N SER A 145 16.48 2.56 11.45
CA SER A 145 16.49 2.49 12.91
C SER A 145 17.86 2.87 13.47
N ILE A 146 17.86 3.59 14.59
CA ILE A 146 19.04 3.97 15.37
C ILE A 146 18.79 3.56 16.81
N ASP A 147 19.63 2.67 17.33
CA ASP A 147 19.51 2.18 18.70
C ASP A 147 20.53 2.88 19.61
N TRP A 148 20.08 3.48 20.71
CA TRP A 148 20.96 4.14 21.68
C TRP A 148 22.11 3.25 22.18
N PRO A 149 21.89 2.01 22.69
CA PRO A 149 22.99 1.17 23.19
C PRO A 149 24.04 0.84 22.14
N THR A 150 23.70 0.86 20.85
CA THR A 150 24.64 0.60 19.75
C THR A 150 25.67 1.73 19.61
N SER A 151 25.25 2.98 19.78
CA SER A 151 26.14 4.15 19.74
C SER A 151 26.71 4.53 21.11
N GLU A 152 26.09 4.12 22.22
CA GLU A 152 26.59 4.34 23.58
C GLU A 152 26.50 3.04 24.40
N PRO A 153 27.45 2.09 24.22
CA PRO A 153 27.38 0.78 24.87
C PRO A 153 27.55 0.81 26.40
N THR A 154 28.17 1.88 26.93
CA THR A 154 28.32 2.13 28.36
C THR A 154 28.16 3.61 28.63
N GLN A 155 27.63 3.96 29.81
CA GLN A 155 27.38 5.35 30.20
C GLN A 155 28.58 6.28 29.92
N GLY A 156 28.33 7.34 29.15
CA GLY A 156 29.29 8.37 28.80
C GLY A 156 30.28 8.00 27.68
N ASN A 157 30.19 6.79 27.10
CA ASN A 157 31.10 6.31 26.07
C ASN A 157 30.41 6.25 24.70
N ILE A 158 30.06 7.41 24.15
CA ILE A 158 29.45 7.52 22.82
C ILE A 158 30.51 7.28 21.75
N THR A 159 30.19 6.44 20.77
CA THR A 159 31.01 6.11 19.60
C THR A 159 30.27 6.41 18.30
N PHE A 160 31.02 6.85 17.29
CA PHE A 160 30.55 7.11 15.92
C PHE A 160 31.22 6.15 14.92
N ASN A 161 31.36 4.90 15.35
CA ASN A 161 31.88 3.79 14.57
C ASN A 161 31.18 2.48 15.00
N SER A 162 29.87 2.46 14.78
CA SER A 162 28.91 1.44 15.19
C SER A 162 28.02 1.04 14.01
N ALA A 163 27.11 0.10 14.21
CA ALA A 163 26.16 -0.30 13.18
C ALA A 163 25.22 0.85 12.76
N ASN A 164 24.91 1.79 13.66
CA ASN A 164 24.11 2.99 13.34
C ASN A 164 24.83 3.88 12.32
N ASP A 165 26.14 4.07 12.50
CA ASP A 165 26.95 4.93 11.61
C ASP A 165 27.11 4.28 10.23
N ILE A 166 27.25 2.96 10.18
CA ILE A 166 27.23 2.19 8.92
C ILE A 166 25.87 2.31 8.22
N ALA A 167 24.77 2.24 8.96
CA ALA A 167 23.43 2.38 8.40
C ALA A 167 23.25 3.74 7.71
N ILE A 168 23.59 4.83 8.41
CA ILE A 168 23.57 6.20 7.85
C ILE A 168 24.45 6.29 6.60
N ALA A 169 25.71 5.84 6.69
CA ALA A 169 26.65 5.93 5.58
C ALA A 169 26.18 5.15 4.33
N VAL A 170 25.59 3.96 4.50
CA VAL A 170 25.05 3.17 3.39
C VAL A 170 23.84 3.85 2.76
N THR A 171 22.93 4.42 3.57
CA THR A 171 21.79 5.19 3.06
C THR A 171 22.26 6.38 2.22
N GLU A 172 23.20 7.18 2.73
CA GLU A 172 23.73 8.35 2.00
C GLU A 172 24.51 7.95 0.75
N ALA A 173 25.29 6.87 0.80
CA ALA A 173 26.02 6.36 -0.35
C ALA A 173 25.10 5.92 -1.50
N ALA A 174 23.85 5.53 -1.20
CA ALA A 174 22.82 5.25 -2.20
C ALA A 174 22.14 6.52 -2.75
N GLY A 175 22.49 7.71 -2.27
CA GLY A 175 21.88 8.99 -2.65
C GLY A 175 20.59 9.30 -1.91
N LEU A 176 20.32 8.59 -0.80
CA LEU A 176 19.11 8.76 0.02
C LEU A 176 19.45 9.57 1.27
N ARG A 177 18.49 10.36 1.76
CA ARG A 177 18.56 11.02 3.07
C ARG A 177 17.87 10.16 4.14
N PRO A 178 18.51 9.89 5.28
CA PRO A 178 17.85 9.14 6.35
C PRO A 178 16.66 9.88 6.97
N ILE A 179 15.62 9.13 7.29
CA ILE A 179 14.60 9.45 8.30
C ILE A 179 14.86 8.51 9.47
N LEU A 180 15.16 9.04 10.64
CA LEU A 180 15.56 8.20 11.77
C LEU A 180 14.34 7.77 12.58
N SER A 181 14.29 6.51 12.99
CA SER A 181 13.57 6.08 14.19
C SER A 181 14.59 5.84 15.29
N LEU A 182 14.54 6.65 16.34
CA LEU A 182 15.49 6.60 17.45
C LEU A 182 14.90 5.81 18.61
N PHE A 183 15.53 4.68 18.93
CA PHE A 183 15.12 3.77 20.00
C PHE A 183 16.00 3.93 21.23
N ILE A 184 15.38 3.97 22.41
CA ILE A 184 16.09 3.84 23.69
C ILE A 184 16.58 2.40 23.87
N ASP A 185 15.77 1.42 23.45
CA ASP A 185 16.06 -0.01 23.55
C ASP A 185 16.32 -0.45 25.01
N GLN A 186 17.06 -1.54 25.24
CA GLN A 186 17.44 -2.06 26.54
C GLN A 186 18.96 -1.96 26.76
N GLY A 187 19.38 -1.65 27.99
CA GLY A 187 20.79 -1.61 28.34
C GLY A 187 21.10 -0.87 29.63
N TRP A 188 22.31 -0.32 29.74
CA TRP A 188 22.78 0.37 30.96
C TRP A 188 21.92 1.58 31.35
N MET A 189 21.28 2.22 30.38
CA MET A 189 20.44 3.42 30.57
C MET A 189 19.15 3.15 31.33
N ASN A 190 18.64 1.91 31.29
CA ASN A 190 17.40 1.52 31.96
C ASN A 190 17.52 0.24 32.81
N GLY A 191 18.70 -0.39 32.84
CA GLY A 191 18.99 -1.59 33.63
C GLY A 191 18.32 -2.87 33.11
N GLN A 192 17.70 -2.83 31.93
CA GLN A 192 17.06 -3.99 31.31
C GLN A 192 18.05 -4.82 30.52
N THR A 193 17.78 -6.11 30.41
CA THR A 193 18.60 -7.06 29.66
C THR A 193 17.70 -7.96 28.81
N GLY A 194 17.93 -8.00 27.50
CA GLY A 194 17.16 -8.80 26.55
C GLY A 194 17.87 -8.88 25.20
N GLU A 195 17.43 -9.83 24.35
CA GLU A 195 17.90 -9.92 22.96
C GLU A 195 17.05 -9.03 22.05
N ALA A 196 17.68 -8.40 21.05
CA ALA A 196 17.02 -7.62 20.02
C ALA A 196 16.20 -8.51 19.05
N PRO A 197 15.11 -8.02 18.42
CA PRO A 197 14.49 -6.72 18.64
C PRO A 197 13.78 -6.67 19.99
N SER A 198 14.14 -5.68 20.80
CA SER A 198 13.77 -5.63 22.21
C SER A 198 12.82 -4.47 22.48
N GLN A 199 11.85 -4.71 23.36
CA GLN A 199 10.94 -3.69 23.87
C GLN A 199 11.75 -2.57 24.55
N SER A 200 11.59 -1.31 24.13
CA SER A 200 12.24 -0.15 24.75
C SER A 200 11.67 0.15 26.14
N TYR A 201 12.50 0.68 27.02
CA TYR A 201 12.10 1.13 28.36
C TYR A 201 12.62 2.54 28.66
N PRO A 202 11.89 3.35 29.44
CA PRO A 202 12.33 4.70 29.78
C PRO A 202 13.68 4.70 30.52
N PRO A 203 14.50 5.76 30.36
CA PRO A 203 15.77 5.88 31.08
C PRO A 203 15.56 5.86 32.60
N SER A 204 16.47 5.23 33.34
CA SER A 204 16.39 5.14 34.81
C SER A 204 16.48 6.49 35.53
N ASP A 205 17.02 7.52 34.86
CA ASP A 205 17.12 8.89 35.38
C ASP A 205 15.95 9.79 34.91
N LEU A 206 14.88 9.22 34.32
CA LEU A 206 13.72 9.98 33.86
C LEU A 206 12.91 10.54 35.04
N THR A 207 13.07 11.84 35.28
CA THR A 207 12.48 12.58 36.39
C THR A 207 11.04 13.05 36.11
N GLN A 208 10.31 13.42 37.16
CA GLN A 208 8.94 13.96 37.05
C GLN A 208 8.90 15.48 36.75
N THR A 209 9.96 16.20 37.12
CA THR A 209 10.06 17.67 36.96
C THR A 209 11.16 17.97 35.95
N PRO A 210 10.90 18.77 34.91
CA PRO A 210 11.90 19.05 33.90
C PRO A 210 13.00 19.95 34.47
N ASP A 211 14.25 19.59 34.18
CA ASP A 211 15.40 20.47 34.31
C ASP A 211 15.47 21.43 33.09
N PRO A 212 15.77 22.73 33.28
CA PRO A 212 15.84 23.68 32.17
C PRO A 212 16.91 23.36 31.11
N THR A 213 17.95 22.62 31.48
CA THR A 213 19.09 22.29 30.63
C THR A 213 18.98 20.93 29.97
N THR A 214 18.36 19.95 30.62
CA THR A 214 18.26 18.57 30.09
C THR A 214 16.86 17.99 30.07
N ALA A 215 15.83 18.80 30.31
CA ALA A 215 14.45 18.33 30.45
C ALA A 215 14.35 17.18 31.47
N TYR A 216 13.77 16.04 31.12
CA TYR A 216 13.40 15.01 32.10
C TYR A 216 14.49 13.97 32.35
N SER A 217 15.44 13.76 31.43
CA SER A 217 16.51 12.77 31.57
C SER A 217 17.85 13.35 31.10
N PRO A 218 18.80 13.63 32.01
CA PRO A 218 20.14 14.09 31.66
C PRO A 218 20.91 13.16 30.74
N SER A 219 20.86 11.84 30.97
CA SER A 219 21.59 10.86 30.16
C SER A 219 21.04 10.81 28.73
N TYR A 220 19.72 10.73 28.57
CA TYR A 220 19.10 10.69 27.25
C TYR A 220 19.28 12.00 26.50
N TYR A 221 19.13 13.15 27.17
CA TYR A 221 19.42 14.44 26.57
C TYR A 221 20.86 14.50 26.01
N ASN A 222 21.86 14.09 26.81
CA ASN A 222 23.25 14.17 26.41
C ASN A 222 23.55 13.28 25.20
N PHE A 223 23.03 12.05 25.17
CA PHE A 223 23.17 11.18 24.02
C PHE A 223 22.55 11.80 22.76
N VAL A 224 21.27 12.16 22.82
CA VAL A 224 20.54 12.69 21.66
C VAL A 224 21.20 13.97 21.14
N TYR A 225 21.62 14.87 22.04
CA TYR A 225 22.31 16.11 21.68
C TYR A 225 23.63 15.82 20.94
N GLN A 226 24.48 14.95 21.50
CA GLN A 226 25.78 14.63 20.87
C GLN A 226 25.60 13.91 19.53
N PHE A 227 24.63 13.00 19.45
CA PHE A 227 24.34 12.25 18.23
C PHE A 227 23.86 13.18 17.10
N VAL A 228 22.87 14.04 17.40
CA VAL A 228 22.33 15.00 16.42
C VAL A 228 23.36 16.05 16.03
N LEU A 229 24.16 16.54 16.99
CA LEU A 229 25.23 17.50 16.70
C LEU A 229 26.28 16.90 15.76
N HIS A 230 26.65 15.64 15.96
CA HIS A 230 27.60 14.94 15.09
C HIS A 230 27.06 14.80 13.66
N TYR A 231 25.77 14.48 13.52
CA TYR A 231 25.10 14.23 12.24
C TYR A 231 24.29 15.43 11.71
N SER A 232 24.56 16.64 12.17
CA SER A 232 23.84 17.84 11.71
C SER A 232 23.93 17.98 10.18
N GLY A 233 22.77 18.18 9.54
CA GLY A 233 22.64 18.27 8.08
C GLY A 233 22.49 16.94 7.32
N HIS A 234 22.71 15.78 7.96
CA HIS A 234 22.62 14.47 7.31
C HIS A 234 21.17 13.96 7.15
N PHE A 235 20.27 14.31 8.08
CA PHE A 235 18.86 13.93 8.04
C PHE A 235 17.95 15.12 8.39
N ASP A 236 16.69 15.03 7.99
CA ASP A 236 15.71 16.10 8.21
C ASP A 236 14.63 15.73 9.23
N TYR A 237 14.46 14.43 9.53
CA TYR A 237 13.38 13.92 10.37
C TYR A 237 13.88 12.86 11.35
N ILE A 238 13.39 12.93 12.59
CA ILE A 238 13.57 11.91 13.64
C ILE A 238 12.20 11.59 14.26
N ALA A 239 11.81 10.32 14.23
CA ALA A 239 10.75 9.75 15.05
C ALA A 239 11.34 9.19 16.35
N ILE A 240 10.69 9.45 17.49
CA ILE A 240 11.11 8.94 18.80
C ILE A 240 10.33 7.67 19.13
N GLU A 241 11.06 6.55 19.21
CA GLU A 241 10.52 5.19 19.30
C GLU A 241 9.71 4.76 18.05
N ASN A 242 8.92 3.70 18.20
CA ASN A 242 8.09 3.08 17.19
C ASN A 242 6.90 2.41 17.85
N GLU A 243 5.67 2.70 17.42
CA GLU A 243 4.46 2.01 17.91
C GLU A 243 4.37 1.94 19.45
N GLU A 244 4.60 3.07 20.10
CA GLU A 244 4.77 3.20 21.55
C GLU A 244 3.54 2.76 22.37
N ASN A 245 2.37 2.66 21.72
CA ASN A 245 1.15 2.18 22.34
C ASN A 245 1.09 0.64 22.43
N SER A 246 2.05 -0.07 21.82
CA SER A 246 2.17 -1.51 21.86
C SER A 246 3.17 -1.96 22.92
N SER A 247 2.76 -2.93 23.74
CA SER A 247 3.65 -3.59 24.70
C SER A 247 4.77 -4.40 24.04
N THR A 248 4.75 -4.58 22.72
CA THR A 248 5.87 -5.16 21.97
C THR A 248 7.05 -4.20 21.91
N TYR A 249 6.81 -2.89 21.82
CA TYR A 249 7.85 -1.89 21.55
C TYR A 249 8.12 -0.96 22.71
N TRP A 250 7.15 -0.73 23.61
CA TRP A 250 7.32 0.17 24.74
C TRP A 250 6.90 -0.48 26.05
N GLY A 251 7.76 -0.41 27.05
CA GLY A 251 7.54 -0.94 28.40
C GLY A 251 7.16 0.12 29.44
N GLY A 252 7.16 1.40 29.07
CA GLY A 252 6.79 2.51 29.96
C GLY A 252 5.32 2.90 29.89
N THR A 253 4.95 3.88 30.70
CA THR A 253 3.65 4.56 30.67
C THR A 253 3.59 5.64 29.58
N ALA A 254 2.38 6.13 29.27
CA ALA A 254 2.18 7.24 28.35
C ALA A 254 2.85 8.54 28.83
N ASP A 255 2.83 8.79 30.14
CA ASP A 255 3.50 9.94 30.74
C ASP A 255 5.03 9.86 30.61
N GLU A 256 5.60 8.67 30.85
CA GLU A 256 7.04 8.43 30.65
C GLU A 256 7.43 8.63 29.19
N TYR A 257 6.63 8.11 28.25
CA TYR A 257 6.87 8.33 26.82
C TYR A 257 6.85 9.82 26.46
N VAL A 258 5.85 10.59 26.90
CA VAL A 258 5.77 12.03 26.66
C VAL A 258 7.00 12.77 27.22
N ARG A 259 7.49 12.38 28.41
CA ARG A 259 8.69 12.97 29.01
C ARG A 259 9.97 12.63 28.23
N VAL A 260 10.04 11.41 27.66
CA VAL A 260 11.10 11.00 26.73
C VAL A 260 11.06 11.85 25.47
N VAL A 261 9.91 11.99 24.81
CA VAL A 261 9.76 12.81 23.60
C VAL A 261 10.12 14.27 23.88
N LYS A 262 9.67 14.85 25.00
CA LYS A 262 10.06 16.21 25.42
C LYS A 262 11.56 16.37 25.63
N THR A 263 12.22 15.36 26.16
CA THR A 263 13.67 15.36 26.35
C THR A 263 14.42 15.28 25.03
N ALA A 264 14.01 14.37 24.14
CA ALA A 264 14.56 14.28 22.79
C ALA A 264 14.33 15.57 21.99
N TYR A 265 13.11 16.13 22.02
CA TYR A 265 12.79 17.39 21.33
C TYR A 265 13.74 18.49 21.73
N LYS A 266 13.93 18.69 23.04
CA LYS A 266 14.86 19.71 23.54
C LYS A 266 16.29 19.46 23.04
N ALA A 267 16.80 18.24 23.21
CA ALA A 267 18.15 17.88 22.80
C ALA A 267 18.38 18.08 21.29
N ILE A 268 17.42 17.66 20.46
CA ILE A 268 17.44 17.82 19.01
C ILE A 268 17.46 19.30 18.66
N LYS A 269 16.56 20.12 19.23
CA LYS A 269 16.49 21.54 18.91
C LYS A 269 17.70 22.33 19.39
N ASP A 270 18.31 21.95 20.51
CA ASP A 270 19.54 22.57 21.00
C ASP A 270 20.76 22.21 20.12
N ALA A 271 20.76 21.03 19.48
CA ALA A 271 21.83 20.57 18.58
C ALA A 271 21.66 21.07 17.13
N ASP A 272 20.47 20.88 16.56
CA ASP A 272 20.09 21.34 15.21
C ASP A 272 18.60 21.71 15.16
N PRO A 273 18.24 23.00 15.15
CA PRO A 273 16.84 23.43 15.17
C PRO A 273 16.06 23.09 13.89
N ASN A 274 16.73 22.73 12.79
CA ASN A 274 16.08 22.44 11.51
C ASN A 274 15.47 21.04 11.47
N VAL A 275 16.05 20.09 12.22
CA VAL A 275 15.59 18.70 12.28
C VAL A 275 14.16 18.66 12.83
N LYS A 276 13.28 17.95 12.13
CA LYS A 276 11.88 17.78 12.50
C LYS A 276 11.68 16.56 13.38
N VAL A 277 10.98 16.75 14.50
CA VAL A 277 10.73 15.70 15.50
C VAL A 277 9.30 15.18 15.38
N MET A 278 9.16 13.86 15.43
CA MET A 278 7.90 13.14 15.35
C MET A 278 7.78 12.16 16.52
N ASP A 279 6.54 11.80 16.89
CA ASP A 279 6.27 10.67 17.77
C ASP A 279 6.52 9.32 17.07
N GLY A 280 6.42 8.24 17.83
CA GLY A 280 6.73 6.88 17.41
C GLY A 280 5.71 6.32 16.44
N GLY A 281 4.51 6.91 16.40
CA GLY A 281 3.42 6.55 15.49
C GLY A 281 2.67 5.32 15.97
N MET A 282 1.37 5.49 16.23
CA MET A 282 0.51 4.40 16.70
C MET A 282 0.43 3.23 15.70
N VAL A 283 0.37 1.99 16.22
CA VAL A 283 0.13 0.77 15.41
C VAL A 283 -1.13 0.91 14.55
N SER A 284 -1.04 0.57 13.26
CA SER A 284 -2.13 0.65 12.29
C SER A 284 -3.44 0.00 12.75
N SER A 285 -3.38 -1.17 13.39
CA SER A 285 -4.57 -1.92 13.81
C SER A 285 -5.32 -1.27 14.99
N SER A 286 -4.67 -0.37 15.73
CA SER A 286 -5.27 0.29 16.90
C SER A 286 -6.19 1.45 16.51
N PHE A 287 -5.95 2.10 15.37
CA PHE A 287 -6.71 3.28 14.94
C PHE A 287 -8.22 3.02 14.84
N GLY A 288 -8.66 1.99 14.10
CA GLY A 288 -10.08 1.70 13.94
C GLY A 288 -10.81 1.58 15.28
N LEU A 289 -10.24 0.80 16.21
CA LEU A 289 -10.79 0.63 17.56
C LEU A 289 -10.79 1.93 18.37
N CYS A 290 -9.69 2.68 18.38
CA CYS A 290 -9.59 3.89 19.18
C CYS A 290 -10.45 5.04 18.64
N ILE A 291 -10.61 5.14 17.32
CA ILE A 291 -11.54 6.07 16.66
C ILE A 291 -12.98 5.73 17.06
N ALA A 292 -13.38 4.46 16.92
CA ALA A 292 -14.72 4.02 17.31
C ALA A 292 -15.00 4.23 18.80
N ASN A 293 -14.02 3.95 19.66
CA ASN A 293 -14.13 4.20 21.11
C ASN A 293 -14.36 5.69 21.41
N ASP A 294 -13.59 6.58 20.78
CA ASP A 294 -13.73 8.04 20.96
C ASP A 294 -15.08 8.54 20.41
N TRP A 295 -15.57 7.98 19.29
CA TRP A 295 -16.90 8.30 18.76
C TRP A 295 -18.03 7.88 19.70
N ILE A 296 -17.98 6.66 20.25
CA ILE A 296 -19.00 6.12 21.15
C ILE A 296 -19.00 6.89 22.46
N THR A 297 -17.84 7.01 23.10
CA THR A 297 -17.71 7.65 24.41
C THR A 297 -17.94 9.16 24.34
N GLY A 298 -17.59 9.80 23.22
CA GLY A 298 -17.87 11.20 22.94
C GLY A 298 -19.30 11.49 22.44
N GLY A 299 -20.13 10.47 22.21
CA GLY A 299 -21.49 10.62 21.70
C GLY A 299 -21.57 11.15 20.26
N LEU A 300 -20.52 10.97 19.46
CA LEU A 300 -20.43 11.43 18.08
C LEU A 300 -21.12 10.48 17.09
N THR A 301 -21.20 9.20 17.42
CA THR A 301 -21.77 8.17 16.53
C THR A 301 -22.39 7.06 17.38
N ALA A 302 -23.48 6.47 16.88
CA ALA A 302 -24.11 5.32 17.52
C ALA A 302 -23.17 4.09 17.48
N PRO A 303 -23.16 3.23 18.52
CA PRO A 303 -22.28 2.06 18.57
C PRO A 303 -22.32 1.18 17.31
N ASP A 304 -23.50 0.85 16.80
CA ASP A 304 -23.63 -0.04 15.62
C ASP A 304 -22.92 0.52 14.38
N ALA A 305 -23.01 1.83 14.15
CA ALA A 305 -22.33 2.49 13.03
C ALA A 305 -20.81 2.59 13.27
N ALA A 306 -20.38 2.85 14.50
CA ALA A 306 -18.96 2.85 14.86
C ALA A 306 -18.35 1.45 14.69
N TYR A 307 -19.06 0.39 15.06
CA TYR A 307 -18.60 -0.99 14.89
C TYR A 307 -18.50 -1.37 13.41
N ALA A 308 -19.48 -0.98 12.59
CA ALA A 308 -19.42 -1.18 11.14
C ALA A 308 -18.19 -0.50 10.52
N ALA A 309 -17.87 0.73 10.95
CA ALA A 309 -16.69 1.44 10.49
C ALA A 309 -15.37 0.72 10.84
N VAL A 310 -15.28 0.02 11.98
CA VAL A 310 -14.10 -0.80 12.33
C VAL A 310 -14.01 -2.05 11.45
N VAL A 311 -15.15 -2.68 11.12
CA VAL A 311 -15.18 -3.80 10.17
C VAL A 311 -14.63 -3.36 8.82
N ASP A 312 -15.08 -2.20 8.32
CA ASP A 312 -14.56 -1.62 7.08
C ASP A 312 -13.07 -1.26 7.19
N TYR A 313 -12.67 -0.67 8.34
CA TYR A 313 -11.27 -0.33 8.61
C TYR A 313 -10.35 -1.54 8.57
N SER A 314 -10.78 -2.66 9.13
CA SER A 314 -9.97 -3.88 9.30
C SER A 314 -10.16 -4.91 8.18
N ARG A 315 -10.91 -4.58 7.12
CA ARG A 315 -11.26 -5.51 6.03
C ARG A 315 -10.04 -6.20 5.42
N ASP A 316 -8.97 -5.45 5.18
CA ASP A 316 -7.75 -5.99 4.58
C ASP A 316 -7.06 -6.96 5.56
N ALA A 317 -6.96 -6.61 6.83
CA ALA A 317 -6.46 -7.50 7.89
C ALA A 317 -7.29 -8.78 8.02
N VAL A 318 -8.62 -8.67 7.91
CA VAL A 318 -9.54 -9.82 7.94
C VAL A 318 -9.32 -10.74 6.74
N SER A 319 -9.13 -10.16 5.55
CA SER A 319 -8.85 -10.92 4.32
C SER A 319 -7.54 -11.71 4.39
N THR A 320 -6.58 -11.27 5.19
CA THR A 320 -5.30 -11.96 5.45
C THR A 320 -5.36 -12.94 6.63
N GLY A 321 -6.54 -13.18 7.20
CA GLY A 321 -6.78 -14.21 8.22
C GLY A 321 -7.05 -13.69 9.65
N SER A 322 -7.12 -12.37 9.87
CA SER A 322 -7.50 -11.82 11.18
C SER A 322 -9.00 -11.91 11.42
N SER A 323 -9.48 -12.86 12.21
CA SER A 323 -10.92 -12.98 12.45
C SER A 323 -11.44 -12.05 13.57
N VAL A 324 -10.56 -11.37 14.32
CA VAL A 324 -10.91 -10.69 15.58
C VAL A 324 -11.81 -9.46 15.39
N LEU A 325 -11.84 -8.88 14.18
CA LEU A 325 -12.59 -7.66 13.86
C LEU A 325 -13.56 -7.86 12.68
N ALA A 326 -13.89 -9.11 12.35
CA ALA A 326 -14.63 -9.45 11.13
C ALA A 326 -16.13 -9.09 11.17
N THR A 327 -16.71 -8.87 12.35
CA THR A 327 -18.14 -8.52 12.50
C THR A 327 -18.33 -7.46 13.59
N PRO A 328 -19.47 -6.73 13.58
CA PRO A 328 -19.75 -5.74 14.63
C PRO A 328 -19.74 -6.32 16.05
N ASP A 329 -20.22 -7.55 16.25
CA ASP A 329 -20.21 -8.21 17.57
C ASP A 329 -18.78 -8.51 18.05
N LEU A 330 -17.89 -8.89 17.12
CA LEU A 330 -16.48 -9.13 17.43
C LEU A 330 -15.75 -7.82 17.73
N VAL A 331 -16.08 -6.75 17.01
CA VAL A 331 -15.58 -5.40 17.31
C VAL A 331 -16.04 -4.94 18.70
N ALA A 332 -17.31 -5.10 19.03
CA ALA A 332 -17.84 -4.75 20.35
C ALA A 332 -17.09 -5.53 21.46
N SER A 333 -16.85 -6.83 21.23
CA SER A 333 -16.07 -7.68 22.12
C SER A 333 -14.62 -7.18 22.26
N ALA A 334 -13.96 -6.83 21.15
CA ALA A 334 -12.59 -6.30 21.15
C ALA A 334 -12.47 -4.96 21.89
N LEU A 335 -13.43 -4.05 21.71
CA LEU A 335 -13.50 -2.76 22.42
C LEU A 335 -13.74 -2.91 23.92
N SER A 336 -14.41 -3.98 24.34
CA SER A 336 -14.62 -4.28 25.76
C SER A 336 -13.37 -4.81 26.47
N GLN A 337 -12.33 -5.22 25.73
CA GLN A 337 -11.11 -5.75 26.32
C GLN A 337 -10.31 -4.65 27.00
N SER A 338 -9.79 -4.94 28.20
CA SER A 338 -8.97 -4.01 28.97
C SER A 338 -7.69 -3.61 28.25
N SER A 339 -7.08 -4.50 27.46
CA SER A 339 -5.92 -4.22 26.63
C SER A 339 -6.20 -3.16 25.57
N THR A 340 -7.33 -3.26 24.86
CA THR A 340 -7.78 -2.26 23.87
C THR A 340 -8.04 -0.92 24.53
N GLN A 341 -8.76 -0.91 25.65
CA GLN A 341 -9.05 0.31 26.40
C GLN A 341 -7.77 0.98 26.91
N ALA A 342 -6.81 0.19 27.39
CA ALA A 342 -5.50 0.68 27.82
C ALA A 342 -4.70 1.28 26.65
N SER A 343 -4.67 0.62 25.49
CA SER A 343 -4.02 1.14 24.28
C SER A 343 -4.63 2.48 23.84
N CYS A 344 -5.96 2.59 23.79
CA CYS A 344 -6.61 3.84 23.41
C CYS A 344 -6.44 4.95 24.46
N ALA A 345 -6.47 4.61 25.75
CA ALA A 345 -6.17 5.55 26.83
C ALA A 345 -4.72 6.04 26.77
N PHE A 346 -3.77 5.14 26.47
CA PHE A 346 -2.37 5.48 26.25
C PHE A 346 -2.24 6.49 25.11
N THR A 347 -2.74 6.16 23.91
CA THR A 347 -2.62 7.03 22.73
C THR A 347 -3.27 8.38 22.96
N THR A 348 -4.49 8.41 23.50
CA THR A 348 -5.18 9.68 23.74
C THR A 348 -4.50 10.53 24.80
N SER A 349 -3.84 9.92 25.79
CA SER A 349 -3.00 10.61 26.78
C SER A 349 -1.73 11.18 26.16
N VAL A 350 -1.03 10.42 25.32
CA VAL A 350 0.14 10.89 24.57
C VAL A 350 -0.24 12.11 23.71
N LEU A 351 -1.24 11.96 22.84
CA LEU A 351 -1.69 13.04 21.96
C LEU A 351 -2.15 14.28 22.72
N ALA A 352 -2.70 14.15 23.93
CA ALA A 352 -3.10 15.30 24.74
C ALA A 352 -1.91 16.10 25.30
N ASN A 353 -0.71 15.51 25.36
CA ASN A 353 0.44 16.08 26.09
C ASN A 353 1.69 16.31 25.23
N LEU A 354 1.63 16.06 23.92
CA LEU A 354 2.71 16.28 22.96
C LEU A 354 2.82 17.72 22.43
N GLY A 355 1.83 18.59 22.68
CA GLY A 355 1.85 19.98 22.21
C GLY A 355 3.14 20.71 22.58
N GLY A 356 3.85 21.24 21.58
CA GLY A 356 5.13 21.93 21.75
C GLY A 356 6.36 21.02 21.91
N ALA A 357 6.20 19.70 21.76
CA ALA A 357 7.28 18.70 21.87
C ALA A 357 7.45 17.85 20.59
N VAL A 358 6.75 18.19 19.52
CA VAL A 358 6.86 17.57 18.19
C VAL A 358 6.64 18.65 17.12
N ASP A 359 7.22 18.46 15.94
CA ASP A 359 6.98 19.31 14.76
C ASP A 359 5.96 18.68 13.79
N LEU A 360 5.77 17.36 13.84
CA LEU A 360 4.75 16.62 13.11
C LEU A 360 4.19 15.48 13.98
N LEU A 361 2.96 15.08 13.73
CA LEU A 361 2.45 13.80 14.24
C LEU A 361 2.61 12.69 13.20
N ASN A 362 3.01 11.53 13.67
CA ASN A 362 3.27 10.35 12.88
C ASN A 362 2.19 9.27 13.07
N PHE A 363 2.01 8.40 12.08
CA PHE A 363 1.19 7.20 12.21
C PHE A 363 1.61 6.09 11.28
N HIS A 364 1.30 4.85 11.67
CA HIS A 364 1.47 3.67 10.83
C HIS A 364 0.14 3.24 10.19
N PHE A 365 0.17 2.79 8.94
CA PHE A 365 -1.06 2.46 8.21
C PHE A 365 -0.90 1.37 7.15
N TYR A 366 -1.64 0.27 7.29
CA TYR A 366 -1.60 -0.87 6.37
C TYR A 366 -2.95 -1.21 5.73
N GLU A 367 -4.02 -0.56 6.17
CA GLU A 367 -5.39 -0.85 5.74
C GLU A 367 -5.75 -0.16 4.41
N SER A 368 -6.99 -0.32 3.95
CA SER A 368 -7.41 0.18 2.64
C SER A 368 -7.34 1.71 2.51
N ALA A 369 -7.03 2.22 1.30
CA ALA A 369 -7.06 3.66 1.02
C ALA A 369 -8.44 4.30 1.29
N ASP A 370 -9.52 3.51 1.25
CA ASP A 370 -10.90 3.97 1.50
C ASP A 370 -11.09 4.50 2.92
N VAL A 371 -10.35 3.95 3.88
CA VAL A 371 -10.47 4.28 5.30
C VAL A 371 -9.29 5.12 5.80
N LEU A 372 -8.34 5.47 4.92
CA LEU A 372 -7.16 6.24 5.29
C LEU A 372 -7.53 7.61 5.87
N HIS A 373 -8.60 8.25 5.37
CA HIS A 373 -9.06 9.57 5.84
C HIS A 373 -9.40 9.62 7.34
N LEU A 374 -9.87 8.50 7.91
CA LEU A 374 -10.28 8.43 9.31
C LEU A 374 -9.13 8.75 10.27
N VAL A 375 -7.89 8.39 9.91
CA VAL A 375 -6.72 8.57 10.77
C VAL A 375 -6.31 10.05 10.91
N PRO A 376 -5.96 10.79 9.84
CA PRO A 376 -5.60 12.19 9.97
C PRO A 376 -6.75 13.06 10.46
N GLU A 377 -8.01 12.77 10.11
CA GLU A 377 -9.17 13.48 10.66
C GLU A 377 -9.26 13.32 12.19
N TRP A 378 -9.06 12.09 12.68
CA TRP A 378 -9.05 11.83 14.10
C TRP A 378 -7.86 12.52 14.79
N LEU A 379 -6.65 12.41 14.25
CA LEU A 379 -5.46 13.10 14.77
C LEU A 379 -5.66 14.62 14.83
N GLN A 380 -6.19 15.23 13.76
CA GLN A 380 -6.52 16.66 13.72
C GLN A 380 -7.51 17.04 14.83
N ARG A 381 -8.55 16.25 15.06
CA ARG A 381 -9.49 16.46 16.16
C ARG A 381 -8.80 16.35 17.52
N ARG A 382 -7.96 15.34 17.75
CA ARG A 382 -7.23 15.15 19.02
C ARG A 382 -6.29 16.31 19.30
N MET A 383 -5.53 16.78 18.30
CA MET A 383 -4.70 17.97 18.39
C MET A 383 -5.52 19.22 18.74
N SER A 384 -6.64 19.42 18.04
CA SER A 384 -7.54 20.56 18.30
C SER A 384 -8.08 20.56 19.73
N LEU A 385 -8.47 19.40 20.27
CA LEU A 385 -8.92 19.28 21.66
C LEU A 385 -7.80 19.56 22.67
N ALA A 386 -6.56 19.24 22.31
CA ALA A 386 -5.39 19.50 23.12
C ALA A 386 -4.80 20.91 22.94
N GLY A 387 -5.38 21.74 22.05
CA GLY A 387 -4.98 23.13 21.85
C GLY A 387 -3.70 23.33 21.03
N TYR A 388 -3.33 22.38 20.17
CA TYR A 388 -2.23 22.53 19.22
C TYR A 388 -2.62 22.02 17.83
N SER A 389 -1.76 22.26 16.84
CA SER A 389 -1.91 21.73 15.49
C SER A 389 -0.53 21.68 14.84
N VAL A 390 -0.15 20.50 14.37
CA VAL A 390 1.07 20.26 13.59
C VAL A 390 0.71 19.45 12.34
N PRO A 391 1.52 19.49 11.28
CA PRO A 391 1.31 18.64 10.11
C PRO A 391 1.39 17.15 10.47
N ILE A 392 0.83 16.30 9.60
CA ILE A 392 0.79 14.85 9.78
C ILE A 392 1.71 14.18 8.76
N PHE A 393 2.42 13.14 9.19
CA PHE A 393 3.33 12.32 8.42
C PHE A 393 2.99 10.85 8.66
N SER A 394 3.28 9.97 7.69
CA SER A 394 3.28 8.52 7.94
C SER A 394 4.65 7.97 7.63
N ASN A 395 5.43 7.65 8.66
CA ASN A 395 6.76 7.06 8.52
C ASN A 395 6.71 5.54 8.28
N GLU A 396 5.50 4.98 8.21
CA GLU A 396 5.28 3.59 7.86
C GLU A 396 3.87 3.40 7.26
N MET A 397 3.79 3.35 5.94
CA MET A 397 2.58 3.04 5.21
C MET A 397 2.80 1.83 4.33
N GLY A 398 1.92 0.84 4.38
CA GLY A 398 2.07 -0.36 3.57
C GLY A 398 0.74 -0.88 3.09
N GLN A 399 0.74 -2.11 2.60
CA GLN A 399 -0.46 -2.83 2.22
C GLN A 399 -0.45 -4.19 2.89
N ARG A 400 -1.60 -4.59 3.43
CA ARG A 400 -1.79 -5.99 3.81
C ARG A 400 -2.12 -6.85 2.60
N GLY A 401 -1.62 -8.07 2.59
CA GLY A 401 -1.98 -9.04 1.56
C GLY A 401 -1.20 -10.33 1.64
N THR A 402 -1.67 -11.33 0.88
CA THR A 402 -0.97 -12.59 0.69
C THR A 402 0.14 -12.43 -0.36
N LEU A 403 1.07 -13.39 -0.42
CA LEU A 403 2.06 -13.46 -1.49
C LEU A 403 1.44 -13.51 -2.90
N ALA A 404 0.31 -14.22 -3.05
CA ALA A 404 -0.41 -14.30 -4.31
C ALA A 404 -0.96 -12.92 -4.72
N TYR A 405 -1.50 -12.17 -3.76
CA TYR A 405 -1.96 -10.81 -3.97
C TYR A 405 -0.80 -9.84 -4.33
N ALA A 406 0.39 -10.04 -3.76
CA ALA A 406 1.55 -9.17 -4.00
C ALA A 406 2.03 -9.14 -5.46
N SER A 407 1.70 -10.13 -6.29
CA SER A 407 2.04 -10.14 -7.73
C SER A 407 0.94 -9.58 -8.64
N THR A 408 -0.18 -9.10 -8.08
CA THR A 408 -1.34 -8.65 -8.86
C THR A 408 -1.27 -7.17 -9.22
N GLU A 409 -1.97 -6.79 -10.30
CA GLU A 409 -2.24 -5.38 -10.60
C GLU A 409 -3.13 -4.71 -9.56
N GLN A 410 -3.90 -5.48 -8.78
CA GLN A 410 -4.70 -4.94 -7.69
C GLN A 410 -3.83 -4.35 -6.58
N TYR A 411 -2.67 -4.95 -6.30
CA TYR A 411 -1.71 -4.35 -5.38
C TYR A 411 -1.20 -3.01 -5.93
N ALA A 412 -0.78 -2.98 -7.19
CA ALA A 412 -0.33 -1.77 -7.87
C ALA A 412 -1.38 -0.64 -7.83
N ARG A 413 -2.64 -0.96 -8.17
CA ARG A 413 -3.78 -0.03 -8.06
C ARG A 413 -4.00 0.48 -6.64
N ASN A 414 -3.86 -0.37 -5.62
CA ASN A 414 -3.99 0.06 -4.22
C ASN A 414 -2.82 0.97 -3.78
N VAL A 415 -1.60 0.76 -4.29
CA VAL A 415 -0.49 1.71 -4.10
C VAL A 415 -0.84 3.08 -4.67
N PHE A 416 -1.32 3.13 -5.91
CA PHE A 416 -1.75 4.39 -6.55
C PHE A 416 -2.80 5.10 -5.69
N ARG A 417 -3.89 4.41 -5.35
CA ARG A 417 -4.99 4.97 -4.54
C ARG A 417 -4.47 5.51 -3.21
N LYS A 418 -3.64 4.74 -2.51
CA LYS A 418 -3.16 5.11 -1.17
C LYS A 418 -2.25 6.34 -1.20
N LEU A 419 -1.31 6.41 -2.15
CA LEU A 419 -0.41 7.56 -2.28
C LEU A 419 -1.12 8.83 -2.75
N VAL A 420 -2.10 8.72 -3.66
CA VAL A 420 -2.90 9.88 -4.09
C VAL A 420 -3.83 10.34 -2.98
N THR A 421 -4.49 9.43 -2.25
CA THR A 421 -5.27 9.79 -1.06
C THR A 421 -4.41 10.42 0.03
N ALA A 422 -3.19 9.94 0.26
CA ALA A 422 -2.26 10.56 1.21
C ALA A 422 -1.95 12.03 0.83
N ASN A 423 -1.71 12.30 -0.45
CA ASN A 423 -1.57 13.68 -0.94
C ASN A 423 -2.84 14.49 -0.71
N SER A 424 -4.02 13.91 -0.98
CA SER A 424 -5.28 14.64 -0.86
C SER A 424 -5.64 15.02 0.56
N LEU A 425 -5.19 14.22 1.53
CA LEU A 425 -5.33 14.47 2.96
C LEU A 425 -4.30 15.47 3.50
N GLY A 426 -3.40 15.97 2.65
CA GLY A 426 -2.40 16.99 3.02
C GLY A 426 -1.27 16.46 3.91
N LEU A 427 -0.98 15.16 3.84
CA LEU A 427 0.16 14.59 4.56
C LEU A 427 1.48 15.22 4.07
N GLN A 428 2.43 15.44 4.99
CA GLN A 428 3.75 15.98 4.67
C GLN A 428 4.70 14.94 4.10
N GLY A 429 4.47 13.66 4.39
CA GLY A 429 5.19 12.60 3.75
C GLY A 429 4.70 11.21 4.09
N VAL A 430 5.10 10.28 3.22
CA VAL A 430 4.79 8.85 3.31
C VAL A 430 6.09 8.07 3.11
N VAL A 431 6.41 7.21 4.06
CA VAL A 431 7.45 6.20 3.95
C VAL A 431 6.78 4.85 3.76
N TRP A 432 7.03 4.20 2.63
CA TRP A 432 6.43 2.92 2.33
C TRP A 432 7.11 1.76 3.07
N PHE A 433 6.33 0.80 3.58
CA PHE A 433 6.82 -0.45 4.16
C PHE A 433 6.72 -1.57 3.11
N ALA A 434 7.78 -2.27 2.72
CA ALA A 434 9.22 -2.08 2.92
C ALA A 434 9.96 -2.91 1.84
N THR A 435 11.30 -2.91 1.82
CA THR A 435 12.10 -3.88 1.05
C THR A 435 12.42 -5.17 1.83
N ASP A 436 11.61 -5.52 2.83
CA ASP A 436 11.89 -6.52 3.87
C ASP A 436 11.92 -7.98 3.40
N THR A 437 11.27 -8.28 2.28
CA THR A 437 11.34 -9.61 1.63
C THR A 437 12.63 -9.84 0.84
N VAL A 438 13.44 -8.80 0.60
CA VAL A 438 14.65 -8.90 -0.22
C VAL A 438 15.74 -9.65 0.54
N GLY A 439 16.18 -10.79 0.00
CA GLY A 439 17.21 -11.63 0.64
C GLY A 439 16.69 -12.55 1.74
N THR A 440 15.38 -12.56 2.03
CA THR A 440 14.74 -13.46 2.99
C THR A 440 13.71 -14.35 2.30
N SER A 441 13.60 -15.62 2.70
CA SER A 441 12.62 -16.57 2.13
C SER A 441 11.24 -16.50 2.80
N THR A 442 11.10 -15.70 3.86
CA THR A 442 9.91 -15.69 4.72
C THR A 442 9.38 -14.25 4.82
N PRO A 443 8.41 -13.87 3.97
CA PRO A 443 7.73 -12.59 4.09
C PRO A 443 7.03 -12.49 5.44
N ALA A 444 6.80 -11.26 5.92
CA ALA A 444 5.75 -11.04 6.92
C ALA A 444 4.44 -11.65 6.38
N PRO A 445 3.74 -12.49 7.17
CA PRO A 445 2.63 -13.31 6.66
C PRO A 445 1.46 -12.48 6.10
N ASP A 446 1.37 -11.21 6.47
CA ASP A 446 0.26 -10.33 6.14
C ASP A 446 0.69 -8.95 5.58
N LYS A 447 1.98 -8.66 5.39
CA LYS A 447 2.48 -7.39 4.82
C LYS A 447 3.32 -7.68 3.58
N ILE A 448 3.13 -6.89 2.52
CA ILE A 448 3.72 -7.17 1.21
C ILE A 448 4.70 -6.08 0.75
N SER A 449 5.87 -6.52 0.32
CA SER A 449 6.88 -5.67 -0.30
C SER A 449 6.53 -5.40 -1.78
N PRO A 450 6.83 -4.19 -2.31
CA PRO A 450 6.77 -3.90 -3.75
C PRO A 450 7.88 -4.61 -4.55
N PHE A 451 8.80 -5.32 -3.89
CA PHE A 451 9.86 -6.11 -4.52
C PHE A 451 9.71 -7.61 -4.25
N ASN A 452 10.25 -8.42 -5.15
CA ASN A 452 10.42 -9.86 -4.97
C ASN A 452 11.68 -10.17 -4.12
N PRO A 453 11.76 -11.35 -3.49
CA PRO A 453 12.96 -11.76 -2.76
C PRO A 453 14.25 -11.77 -3.59
N ASP A 454 14.13 -12.01 -4.90
CA ASP A 454 15.23 -11.98 -5.87
C ASP A 454 15.61 -10.57 -6.35
N ARG A 455 15.03 -9.53 -5.73
CA ARG A 455 15.23 -8.09 -6.01
C ARG A 455 14.52 -7.58 -7.27
N SER A 456 13.81 -8.43 -8.00
CA SER A 456 13.02 -7.96 -9.14
C SER A 456 11.82 -7.11 -8.67
N ARG A 457 11.40 -6.17 -9.51
CA ARG A 457 10.27 -5.26 -9.25
C ARG A 457 8.95 -6.01 -9.45
N ARG A 458 7.98 -5.77 -8.56
CA ARG A 458 6.57 -6.12 -8.80
C ARG A 458 5.88 -4.92 -9.46
N PRO A 459 4.70 -5.10 -10.10
CA PRO A 459 3.95 -3.97 -10.67
C PRO A 459 3.73 -2.82 -9.68
N ALA A 460 3.59 -3.12 -8.38
CA ALA A 460 3.46 -2.12 -7.34
C ALA A 460 4.67 -1.19 -7.18
N ALA A 461 5.90 -1.67 -7.42
CA ALA A 461 7.09 -0.80 -7.43
C ALA A 461 7.04 0.19 -8.60
N ASP A 462 6.57 -0.25 -9.77
CA ASP A 462 6.44 0.58 -10.97
C ASP A 462 5.37 1.66 -10.76
N THR A 463 4.22 1.30 -10.21
CA THR A 463 3.19 2.27 -9.84
C THR A 463 3.66 3.23 -8.74
N PHE A 464 4.39 2.75 -7.74
CA PHE A 464 4.96 3.60 -6.70
C PHE A 464 5.87 4.66 -7.33
N GLN A 465 6.82 4.24 -8.18
CA GLN A 465 7.71 5.14 -8.88
C GLN A 465 6.93 6.11 -9.78
N LEU A 466 5.92 5.65 -10.53
CA LEU A 466 5.09 6.53 -11.37
C LEU A 466 4.48 7.68 -10.57
N VAL A 467 3.93 7.39 -9.38
CA VAL A 467 3.34 8.43 -8.53
C VAL A 467 4.41 9.40 -8.02
N VAL A 468 5.57 8.90 -7.60
CA VAL A 468 6.72 9.72 -7.17
C VAL A 468 7.18 10.63 -8.32
N ASP A 469 7.48 10.05 -9.48
CA ASP A 469 7.95 10.77 -10.68
C ASP A 469 6.92 11.77 -11.19
N THR A 470 5.63 11.55 -10.96
CA THR A 470 4.57 12.49 -11.35
C THR A 470 4.44 13.65 -10.37
N LEU A 471 4.43 13.39 -9.06
CA LEU A 471 4.01 14.37 -8.06
C LEU A 471 5.17 15.07 -7.34
N LEU A 472 6.23 14.34 -6.99
CA LEU A 472 7.30 14.84 -6.13
C LEU A 472 7.98 16.08 -6.75
N GLY A 473 7.97 17.20 -6.03
CA GLY A 473 8.61 18.45 -6.46
C GLY A 473 7.97 19.11 -7.68
N GLN A 474 6.92 18.54 -8.25
CA GLN A 474 6.24 19.03 -9.46
C GLN A 474 4.84 19.54 -9.17
N TYR A 475 4.11 18.86 -8.28
CA TYR A 475 2.72 19.18 -7.98
C TYR A 475 2.47 19.26 -6.47
N ARG A 476 1.41 19.98 -6.12
CA ARG A 476 0.74 19.93 -4.81
C ARG A 476 -0.75 19.73 -5.00
N ILE A 477 -1.41 19.15 -4.00
CA ILE A 477 -2.86 19.02 -4.01
C ILE A 477 -3.53 20.40 -4.05
N ALA A 478 -4.59 20.53 -4.84
CA ALA A 478 -5.44 21.70 -4.87
C ALA A 478 -6.81 21.44 -4.21
N GLN A 479 -7.52 20.40 -4.64
CA GLN A 479 -8.87 20.13 -4.15
C GLN A 479 -9.31 18.70 -4.47
N SER A 480 -10.24 18.16 -3.68
CA SER A 480 -11.10 17.04 -4.09
C SER A 480 -12.21 17.54 -5.03
N LEU A 481 -12.33 16.91 -6.20
CA LEU A 481 -13.37 17.14 -7.22
C LEU A 481 -14.38 15.98 -7.29
N SER A 482 -14.33 15.05 -6.33
CA SER A 482 -15.16 13.84 -6.31
C SER A 482 -16.64 14.16 -6.49
N SER A 483 -17.32 13.40 -7.34
CA SER A 483 -18.75 13.55 -7.64
C SER A 483 -19.46 12.21 -7.48
N GLY A 484 -20.42 12.13 -6.57
CA GLY A 484 -21.12 10.88 -6.24
C GLY A 484 -20.32 9.97 -5.30
N PRO A 485 -20.90 8.83 -4.87
CA PRO A 485 -20.28 7.92 -3.90
C PRO A 485 -19.12 7.11 -4.50
N ASP A 486 -19.08 6.97 -5.82
CA ASP A 486 -18.25 5.96 -6.47
C ASP A 486 -16.99 6.50 -7.13
N LEU A 487 -16.84 7.81 -7.30
CA LEU A 487 -15.71 8.41 -8.03
C LEU A 487 -14.90 9.36 -7.15
N TYR A 488 -13.62 9.04 -7.02
CA TYR A 488 -12.64 9.89 -6.39
C TYR A 488 -11.89 10.69 -7.46
N ARG A 489 -11.84 12.02 -7.31
CA ARG A 489 -11.07 12.91 -8.19
C ARG A 489 -10.33 13.95 -7.37
N TYR A 490 -9.08 14.21 -7.73
CA TYR A 490 -8.22 15.17 -7.05
C TYR A 490 -7.51 16.03 -8.06
N LEU A 491 -7.67 17.35 -7.92
CA LEU A 491 -6.99 18.33 -8.74
C LEU A 491 -5.64 18.69 -8.13
N PHE A 492 -4.62 18.77 -8.96
CA PHE A 492 -3.27 19.15 -8.60
C PHE A 492 -2.84 20.44 -9.31
N GLN A 493 -2.12 21.27 -8.56
CA GLN A 493 -1.51 22.49 -9.06
C GLN A 493 -0.01 22.26 -9.27
N ARG A 494 0.49 22.63 -10.45
CA ARG A 494 1.91 22.58 -10.78
C ARG A 494 2.67 23.67 -10.04
N LEU A 495 3.82 23.32 -9.46
CA LEU A 495 4.59 24.22 -8.60
C LEU A 495 5.37 25.29 -9.40
N SER A 496 5.78 24.99 -10.63
CA SER A 496 6.62 25.89 -11.43
C SER A 496 5.90 27.15 -11.92
N ASP A 497 4.60 27.05 -12.22
CA ASP A 497 3.81 28.10 -12.86
C ASP A 497 2.42 28.31 -12.21
N SER A 498 2.11 27.57 -11.15
CA SER A 498 0.82 27.61 -10.44
C SER A 498 -0.39 27.21 -11.31
N THR A 499 -0.18 26.52 -12.43
CA THR A 499 -1.28 26.04 -13.30
C THR A 499 -1.96 24.78 -12.73
N PHE A 500 -3.27 24.66 -12.93
CA PHE A 500 -4.03 23.45 -12.61
C PHE A 500 -4.05 22.55 -13.85
N SER A 501 -3.12 21.59 -13.92
CA SER A 501 -2.85 20.86 -15.15
C SER A 501 -2.88 19.35 -15.01
N LEU A 502 -3.25 18.84 -13.83
CA LEU A 502 -3.21 17.42 -13.51
C LEU A 502 -4.37 17.08 -12.58
N GLU A 503 -5.14 16.07 -12.95
CA GLU A 503 -6.09 15.42 -12.05
C GLU A 503 -5.66 13.98 -11.80
N ALA A 504 -5.98 13.43 -10.63
CA ALA A 504 -5.92 12.00 -10.38
C ALA A 504 -7.32 11.47 -10.09
N ALA A 505 -7.69 10.33 -10.66
CA ALA A 505 -9.03 9.79 -10.53
C ALA A 505 -9.06 8.25 -10.40
N TRP A 506 -9.99 7.73 -9.60
CA TRP A 506 -10.32 6.29 -9.52
C TRP A 506 -11.76 6.08 -9.06
N SER A 507 -12.33 4.91 -9.36
CA SER A 507 -13.63 4.48 -8.83
C SER A 507 -13.47 3.52 -7.64
N ILE A 508 -14.44 3.51 -6.72
CA ILE A 508 -14.56 2.48 -5.68
C ILE A 508 -15.24 1.20 -6.20
N THR A 509 -16.04 1.32 -7.27
CA THR A 509 -16.77 0.20 -7.86
C THR A 509 -15.95 -0.45 -8.96
N ASP A 510 -15.50 -1.68 -8.70
CA ASP A 510 -14.90 -2.58 -9.71
C ASP A 510 -15.98 -3.26 -10.56
N THR A 511 -17.07 -2.55 -10.85
CA THR A 511 -18.25 -3.10 -11.55
C THR A 511 -18.05 -3.18 -13.06
N GLY A 512 -16.92 -2.70 -13.57
CA GLY A 512 -16.62 -2.65 -15.01
C GLY A 512 -17.53 -1.70 -15.79
N ALA A 513 -18.26 -0.80 -15.13
CA ALA A 513 -19.04 0.23 -15.81
C ALA A 513 -18.21 1.53 -15.91
N PRO A 514 -18.01 2.11 -17.11
CA PRO A 514 -17.34 3.39 -17.27
C PRO A 514 -18.05 4.48 -16.46
N VAL A 515 -17.32 5.15 -15.56
CA VAL A 515 -17.87 6.29 -14.81
C VAL A 515 -17.60 7.57 -15.60
N GLY A 516 -18.65 8.14 -16.19
CA GLY A 516 -18.55 9.43 -16.86
C GLY A 516 -18.45 10.59 -15.88
N PHE A 517 -17.61 11.58 -16.19
CA PHE A 517 -17.50 12.79 -15.39
C PHE A 517 -17.31 14.05 -16.24
N THR A 518 -17.74 15.18 -15.68
CA THR A 518 -17.63 16.50 -16.32
C THR A 518 -16.19 16.98 -16.31
N THR A 519 -15.72 17.34 -17.50
CA THR A 519 -14.41 17.95 -17.74
C THR A 519 -14.43 19.46 -17.47
N PRO A 520 -13.26 20.04 -17.20
CA PRO A 520 -13.10 21.49 -17.13
C PRO A 520 -13.48 22.20 -18.43
N THR A 521 -13.88 23.47 -18.32
CA THR A 521 -14.31 24.26 -19.49
C THR A 521 -13.15 24.48 -20.46
N GLY A 522 -13.39 24.27 -21.76
CA GLY A 522 -12.43 24.48 -22.84
C GLY A 522 -11.53 23.29 -23.15
N ALA A 523 -11.63 22.18 -22.41
CA ALA A 523 -10.94 20.94 -22.75
C ALA A 523 -11.54 20.33 -24.03
N THR A 524 -10.67 19.93 -24.97
CA THR A 524 -11.07 19.22 -26.20
C THR A 524 -10.57 17.77 -26.21
N THR A 525 -9.51 17.48 -25.45
CA THR A 525 -8.91 16.15 -25.33
C THR A 525 -8.51 15.93 -23.87
N ALA A 526 -8.65 14.70 -23.38
CA ALA A 526 -8.14 14.24 -22.11
C ALA A 526 -7.08 13.15 -22.34
N ASN A 527 -5.87 13.40 -21.88
CA ASN A 527 -4.76 12.44 -21.91
C ASN A 527 -4.67 11.78 -20.54
N PHE A 528 -4.67 10.46 -20.54
CA PHE A 528 -4.65 9.65 -19.34
C PHE A 528 -3.31 8.93 -19.27
N THR A 529 -2.76 8.83 -18.07
CA THR A 529 -1.70 7.89 -17.73
C THR A 529 -2.24 7.02 -16.60
N ASP A 530 -2.50 5.76 -16.89
CA ASP A 530 -3.03 4.85 -15.88
C ASP A 530 -1.97 4.51 -14.82
N PHE A 531 -2.40 3.86 -13.74
CA PHE A 531 -1.52 3.46 -12.64
C PHE A 531 -0.37 2.51 -13.04
N THR A 532 -0.43 1.89 -14.23
CA THR A 532 0.67 1.06 -14.78
C THR A 532 1.65 1.87 -15.64
N GLY A 533 1.33 3.15 -15.90
CA GLY A 533 2.13 4.06 -16.72
C GLY A 533 1.72 4.06 -18.20
N GLN A 534 0.68 3.33 -18.60
CA GLN A 534 0.21 3.33 -19.98
C GLN A 534 -0.56 4.61 -20.29
N ALA A 535 -0.25 5.20 -21.43
CA ALA A 535 -0.86 6.45 -21.87
C ALA A 535 -1.93 6.21 -22.93
N HIS A 536 -3.05 6.92 -22.82
CA HIS A 536 -4.10 6.94 -23.84
C HIS A 536 -4.78 8.31 -23.91
N SER A 537 -5.58 8.56 -24.95
CA SER A 537 -6.24 9.84 -25.19
C SER A 537 -7.72 9.64 -25.52
N GLN A 538 -8.56 10.52 -25.00
CA GLN A 538 -9.99 10.55 -25.30
C GLN A 538 -10.41 11.95 -25.74
N ASP A 539 -11.21 12.03 -26.80
CA ASP A 539 -11.87 13.29 -27.18
C ASP A 539 -12.93 13.68 -26.15
N VAL A 540 -12.95 14.95 -25.77
CA VAL A 540 -13.97 15.51 -24.88
C VAL A 540 -15.21 15.84 -25.69
N SER A 541 -16.28 15.06 -25.52
CA SER A 541 -17.56 15.27 -26.20
C SER A 541 -18.63 15.71 -25.22
N GLY A 542 -19.30 16.82 -25.50
CA GLY A 542 -20.34 17.36 -24.61
C GLY A 542 -19.83 17.81 -23.24
N GLY A 543 -18.52 18.06 -23.09
CA GLY A 543 -17.89 18.43 -21.84
C GLY A 543 -17.69 17.27 -20.86
N THR A 544 -17.80 16.03 -21.31
CA THR A 544 -17.60 14.84 -20.48
C THR A 544 -16.55 13.89 -21.07
N VAL A 545 -15.96 13.09 -20.20
CA VAL A 545 -15.09 11.96 -20.52
C VAL A 545 -15.49 10.77 -19.66
N LEU A 546 -15.11 9.57 -20.08
CA LEU A 546 -15.31 8.37 -19.30
C LEU A 546 -14.02 8.06 -18.56
N ALA A 547 -14.13 7.70 -17.28
CA ALA A 547 -13.08 6.96 -16.58
C ALA A 547 -13.06 5.52 -17.11
N THR A 548 -12.76 5.36 -18.40
CA THR A 548 -12.41 4.07 -18.98
C THR A 548 -10.97 3.79 -18.65
N GLY A 549 -10.70 2.58 -18.23
CA GLY A 549 -9.36 2.07 -18.36
C GLY A 549 -9.01 2.07 -19.80
N GLY A 550 -7.95 2.77 -20.16
CA GLY A 550 -7.43 2.73 -21.50
C GLY A 550 -7.18 1.30 -21.96
N ASP A 551 -6.89 1.20 -23.24
CA ASP A 551 -6.53 -0.06 -23.84
C ASP A 551 -5.37 -0.70 -23.08
N GLY A 552 -5.37 -2.04 -23.00
CA GLY A 552 -4.31 -2.73 -22.30
C GLY A 552 -4.60 -4.19 -22.05
N THR A 553 -3.57 -4.90 -21.62
CA THR A 553 -3.68 -6.30 -21.22
C THR A 553 -4.63 -6.42 -20.03
N ARG A 554 -5.58 -7.35 -20.12
CA ARG A 554 -6.50 -7.74 -19.05
C ARG A 554 -6.23 -9.19 -18.72
N THR A 555 -6.12 -9.49 -17.43
CA THR A 555 -5.91 -10.84 -16.91
C THR A 555 -7.20 -11.35 -16.26
N VAL A 556 -7.59 -12.58 -16.56
CA VAL A 556 -8.67 -13.28 -15.86
C VAL A 556 -8.08 -14.53 -15.23
N TYR A 557 -8.41 -14.76 -13.96
CA TYR A 557 -7.98 -15.90 -13.18
C TYR A 557 -9.14 -16.89 -13.04
N ALA A 558 -8.83 -18.19 -13.19
CA ALA A 558 -9.74 -19.28 -12.90
C ALA A 558 -9.12 -20.17 -11.81
N GLN A 559 -9.86 -20.38 -10.73
CA GLN A 559 -9.45 -21.27 -9.65
C GLN A 559 -10.33 -22.52 -9.65
N PHE A 560 -9.68 -23.68 -9.56
CA PHE A 560 -10.34 -24.99 -9.58
C PHE A 560 -10.20 -25.70 -8.23
N TYR A 561 -11.22 -26.46 -7.83
CA TYR A 561 -11.29 -27.16 -6.54
C TYR A 561 -11.96 -28.52 -6.69
N ASP A 562 -11.32 -29.58 -6.17
CA ASP A 562 -11.75 -30.99 -6.31
C ASP A 562 -12.45 -31.57 -5.06
N GLY A 563 -12.63 -30.77 -4.01
CA GLY A 563 -13.27 -31.22 -2.77
C GLY A 563 -12.34 -31.82 -1.71
N VAL A 564 -11.03 -32.02 -1.99
CA VAL A 564 -10.11 -32.73 -1.07
C VAL A 564 -8.82 -31.95 -0.76
N THR A 565 -8.12 -31.34 -1.73
CA THR A 565 -6.92 -30.47 -1.47
C THR A 565 -6.52 -29.58 -2.66
N GLU A 566 -5.83 -28.47 -2.34
CA GLU A 566 -5.12 -27.49 -3.19
C GLU A 566 -5.87 -26.89 -4.38
N THR A 567 -6.24 -25.62 -4.22
CA THR A 567 -6.81 -24.82 -5.29
C THR A 567 -5.72 -24.37 -6.27
N VAL A 568 -5.74 -24.87 -7.50
CA VAL A 568 -4.82 -24.40 -8.54
C VAL A 568 -5.45 -23.21 -9.28
N VAL A 569 -4.72 -22.09 -9.34
CA VAL A 569 -5.12 -20.88 -10.05
C VAL A 569 -4.42 -20.83 -11.40
N TYR A 570 -5.20 -20.75 -12.47
CA TYR A 570 -4.73 -20.48 -13.83
C TYR A 570 -5.10 -19.06 -14.23
N SER A 571 -4.36 -18.48 -15.17
CA SER A 571 -4.65 -17.15 -15.70
C SER A 571 -4.61 -17.14 -17.23
N GLY A 572 -5.45 -16.30 -17.81
CA GLY A 572 -5.47 -16.01 -19.24
C GLY A 572 -5.42 -14.50 -19.44
N THR A 573 -4.80 -14.04 -20.53
CA THR A 573 -4.68 -12.62 -20.85
C THR A 573 -5.24 -12.30 -22.22
N VAL A 574 -5.70 -11.06 -22.41
CA VAL A 574 -6.07 -10.48 -23.71
C VAL A 574 -5.79 -8.99 -23.69
N PHE A 575 -5.38 -8.38 -24.80
CA PHE A 575 -5.32 -6.94 -24.91
C PHE A 575 -6.71 -6.37 -25.25
N LEU A 576 -7.32 -5.63 -24.34
CA LEU A 576 -8.56 -4.90 -24.59
C LEU A 576 -8.20 -3.62 -25.37
N ASP A 577 -8.68 -3.49 -26.60
CA ASP A 577 -8.47 -2.34 -27.49
C ASP A 577 -9.83 -1.72 -27.88
N THR A 578 -10.17 -0.64 -27.21
CA THR A 578 -11.38 0.15 -27.39
C THR A 578 -11.14 1.44 -28.17
N THR A 579 -9.88 1.83 -28.40
CA THR A 579 -9.55 3.03 -29.18
C THR A 579 -9.80 2.77 -30.66
N ARG A 580 -10.44 3.72 -31.34
CA ARG A 580 -10.65 3.62 -32.77
C ARG A 580 -9.40 4.08 -33.51
N PRO A 581 -8.97 3.39 -34.58
CA PRO A 581 -7.89 3.89 -35.41
C PRO A 581 -8.26 5.22 -36.07
N THR A 582 -7.28 6.10 -36.20
CA THR A 582 -7.43 7.34 -36.96
C THR A 582 -7.12 7.07 -38.42
N SER A 583 -7.88 7.67 -39.35
CA SER A 583 -7.59 7.52 -40.78
C SER A 583 -7.90 8.78 -41.58
N SER A 584 -7.22 8.93 -42.71
CA SER A 584 -7.50 9.97 -43.70
C SER A 584 -7.42 9.40 -45.11
N ILE A 585 -8.18 10.00 -46.04
CA ILE A 585 -8.10 9.70 -47.47
C ILE A 585 -8.06 11.00 -48.26
N LEU A 586 -7.08 11.12 -49.15
CA LEU A 586 -6.96 12.21 -50.12
C LEU A 586 -7.09 11.63 -51.52
N ILE A 587 -7.98 12.19 -52.33
CA ILE A 587 -8.08 11.88 -53.76
C ILE A 587 -7.17 12.83 -54.52
N ASN A 588 -6.25 12.29 -55.33
CA ASN A 588 -5.28 13.04 -56.12
C ASN A 588 -4.55 14.12 -55.31
N SER A 589 -4.04 13.76 -54.12
CA SER A 589 -3.37 14.69 -53.20
C SER A 589 -4.24 15.89 -52.77
N GLY A 590 -5.57 15.73 -52.69
CA GLY A 590 -6.50 16.77 -52.27
C GLY A 590 -7.02 17.67 -53.39
N ALA A 591 -6.96 17.23 -54.64
CA ALA A 591 -7.50 17.99 -55.77
C ALA A 591 -9.03 18.09 -55.70
N ASN A 592 -9.57 19.30 -55.92
CA ASN A 592 -11.01 19.56 -55.87
C ASN A 592 -11.79 19.01 -57.08
N VAL A 593 -11.11 18.79 -58.21
CA VAL A 593 -11.70 18.28 -59.46
C VAL A 593 -10.69 17.42 -60.22
N THR A 594 -11.18 16.48 -61.03
CA THR A 594 -10.36 15.66 -61.95
C THR A 594 -11.10 15.45 -63.26
N THR A 595 -10.37 15.43 -64.37
CA THR A 595 -10.89 15.05 -65.70
C THR A 595 -10.57 13.59 -66.05
N SER A 596 -9.85 12.89 -65.17
CA SER A 596 -9.49 11.48 -65.32
C SER A 596 -10.43 10.61 -64.49
N PRO A 597 -11.01 9.54 -65.07
CA PRO A 597 -11.76 8.54 -64.31
C PRO A 597 -10.85 7.69 -63.41
N ASN A 598 -9.54 7.67 -63.68
CA ASN A 598 -8.55 7.05 -62.81
C ASN A 598 -8.01 8.09 -61.81
N VAL A 599 -8.09 7.78 -60.51
CA VAL A 599 -7.59 8.64 -59.43
C VAL A 599 -6.60 7.89 -58.54
N VAL A 600 -5.72 8.64 -57.88
CA VAL A 600 -4.81 8.10 -56.85
C VAL A 600 -5.39 8.42 -55.48
N LEU A 601 -5.44 7.42 -54.60
CA LEU A 601 -5.85 7.59 -53.21
C LEU A 601 -4.59 7.60 -52.33
N SER A 602 -4.38 8.67 -51.58
CA SER A 602 -3.37 8.72 -50.52
C SER A 602 -4.09 8.51 -49.19
N ILE A 603 -3.73 7.44 -48.48
CA ILE A 603 -4.43 7.00 -47.28
C ILE A 603 -3.42 6.95 -46.14
N THR A 604 -3.81 7.51 -45.00
CA THR A 604 -3.11 7.29 -43.74
C THR A 604 -4.06 6.56 -42.81
N ALA A 605 -3.56 5.57 -42.09
CA ALA A 605 -4.28 4.96 -40.99
C ALA A 605 -3.27 4.70 -39.88
N ASP A 606 -3.61 5.08 -38.65
CA ASP A 606 -2.75 4.92 -37.49
C ASP A 606 -3.56 4.40 -36.31
N ASP A 607 -2.95 3.49 -35.57
CA ASP A 607 -3.51 2.88 -34.39
C ASP A 607 -2.43 2.79 -33.30
N SER A 608 -2.66 3.53 -32.22
CA SER A 608 -1.73 3.62 -31.11
C SER A 608 -1.62 2.31 -30.31
N SER A 609 -2.57 1.37 -30.47
CA SER A 609 -2.56 0.09 -29.73
C SER A 609 -1.60 -0.95 -30.34
N GLY A 610 -1.17 -0.75 -31.59
CA GLY A 610 -0.41 -1.74 -32.36
C GLY A 610 -1.25 -2.88 -32.91
N ALA A 611 -2.59 -2.80 -32.81
CA ALA A 611 -3.48 -3.79 -33.43
C ALA A 611 -3.35 -3.79 -34.97
N PRO A 612 -3.50 -4.95 -35.63
CA PRO A 612 -3.41 -5.03 -37.08
C PRO A 612 -4.54 -4.26 -37.76
N LEU A 613 -4.20 -3.23 -38.54
CA LEU A 613 -5.18 -2.50 -39.34
C LEU A 613 -5.50 -3.22 -40.64
N THR A 614 -6.79 -3.31 -40.96
CA THR A 614 -7.28 -3.79 -42.25
C THR A 614 -8.09 -2.70 -42.93
N MET A 615 -8.01 -2.66 -44.26
CA MET A 615 -8.69 -1.66 -45.09
C MET A 615 -9.58 -2.36 -46.11
N GLN A 616 -10.78 -1.84 -46.32
CA GLN A 616 -11.70 -2.28 -47.35
C GLN A 616 -12.15 -1.10 -48.19
N PHE A 617 -12.16 -1.28 -49.51
CA PHE A 617 -12.79 -0.36 -50.44
C PHE A 617 -14.11 -0.93 -50.93
N SER A 618 -15.14 -0.10 -50.99
CA SER A 618 -16.33 -0.36 -51.81
C SER A 618 -16.26 0.49 -53.07
N GLN A 619 -16.50 -0.11 -54.23
CA GLN A 619 -16.77 0.63 -55.47
C GLN A 619 -18.26 0.77 -55.71
#